data_AF-A0A7C7PYT9-F1
#
_entry.id   AF-A0A7C7PYT9-F1
#
_cell.length_a   1.000
_cell.length_b   1.000
_cell.length_c   1.000
_cell.angle_alpha   90.00
_cell.angle_beta   90.00
_cell.angle_gamma   90.00
#
_symmetry.space_group_name_H-M   'P 1'
#
loop_
_entity.id
_entity.type
_entity.pdbx_description
1 polymer ?
#
loop_
_entity_poly.entity_id
_entity_poly.type
_entity_poly.pdbx_seq_one_letter_code
_entity_poly.pdbx_strand_id
1 'polypeptide(L)'
;MGVGFLYVEGHYAPLGWSLLKRREPEIVADVPFRAEPGAPVPVVCIVKDAHFHPVRLDQVSIRVWYPSDRVRELRFRIDEEVSQPLWCKVFRFDPEERGDMEVEVLFYGSRKGRPLLVRNDNLRTASHRPFRVLASPYPLPEVEDWYYGDAHFHSSYTWDQAEFGAPLRAAVEAARAIGLSWFAATDHSYDLDDREGSYLQNDPGLPKWRNFLKEVEDIDFPVLAGEEVSCGSTRGHNLHLLAFGIREFVEGKGDSGERWLRTRPDLSLREALDRVLAQGGVAYAAHPLFRFPFPQRVLLGRGSWTWEDLRAEGLSGLQFWNGRRGGDFEEGKGVWVRLLLEGRRVYALGGNDAHGDFNRFRGLSIPLLKVKELPFYTFGRVRTAAYCPDGPSPEAILEALKEGRTVVTDGPMVLVRAEGARWDAEAVSTEEFGKVVELRVYFGDLGKRKESVLWRGGRGMRTWARGSIPPGPGYLRAETETEGGALGLTNPVWLEHG
;
A
#
# COMPACT_ATOMS: atom_id res chain seq x y z
N MET A 1 -4.10 -21.50 -1.47
CA MET A 1 -2.77 -21.29 -2.08
C MET A 1 -2.34 -19.88 -1.75
N GLY A 2 -1.21 -19.70 -1.06
CA GLY A 2 -0.67 -18.38 -0.74
C GLY A 2 -0.39 -17.60 -2.03
N VAL A 3 -0.70 -16.31 -2.02
CA VAL A 3 -0.35 -15.41 -3.12
C VAL A 3 1.16 -15.17 -3.02
N GLY A 4 1.93 -15.48 -4.07
CA GLY A 4 3.28 -14.95 -4.16
C GLY A 4 3.16 -13.55 -4.76
N PHE A 5 3.59 -12.53 -4.03
CA PHE A 5 3.63 -11.14 -4.50
C PHE A 5 4.81 -10.89 -5.44
N LEU A 6 5.02 -11.76 -6.42
CA LEU A 6 6.12 -11.56 -7.37
C LEU A 6 5.58 -10.80 -8.58
N TYR A 7 6.11 -9.62 -8.85
CA TYR A 7 6.02 -8.86 -10.10
C TYR A 7 6.34 -9.72 -11.32
N VAL A 8 5.82 -9.27 -12.47
CA VAL A 8 5.99 -9.93 -13.76
C VAL A 8 7.22 -9.36 -14.45
N GLU A 9 8.41 -9.83 -14.07
CA GLU A 9 9.64 -9.47 -14.77
C GLU A 9 9.75 -10.22 -16.12
N GLY A 10 9.41 -9.53 -17.19
CA GLY A 10 9.33 -9.98 -18.58
C GLY A 10 10.69 -10.19 -19.26
N HIS A 11 11.80 -9.82 -18.63
CA HIS A 11 13.14 -10.15 -19.11
C HIS A 11 13.84 -11.24 -18.29
N TYR A 12 13.33 -11.56 -17.10
CA TYR A 12 13.89 -12.59 -16.22
C TYR A 12 13.62 -14.00 -16.76
N ALA A 13 14.71 -14.73 -16.97
CA ALA A 13 14.71 -16.10 -17.49
C ALA A 13 15.89 -16.86 -16.90
N PRO A 14 15.77 -17.34 -15.65
CA PRO A 14 16.81 -18.14 -15.04
C PRO A 14 17.06 -19.39 -15.91
N LEU A 15 18.33 -19.76 -16.07
CA LEU A 15 18.77 -20.86 -16.95
C LEU A 15 18.34 -20.68 -18.44
N GLY A 16 18.03 -19.45 -18.85
CA GLY A 16 17.64 -19.11 -20.22
C GLY A 16 16.18 -19.40 -20.56
N TRP A 17 15.36 -19.81 -19.60
CA TRP A 17 13.97 -20.21 -19.84
C TRP A 17 12.96 -19.37 -19.04
N SER A 18 11.93 -18.88 -19.73
CA SER A 18 10.71 -18.30 -19.16
C SER A 18 9.67 -18.18 -20.27
N LEU A 19 8.44 -18.65 -20.05
CA LEU A 19 7.35 -18.42 -21.00
C LEU A 19 6.85 -16.98 -20.94
N LEU A 20 7.14 -16.24 -19.88
CA LEU A 20 6.80 -14.82 -19.77
C LEU A 20 7.81 -13.94 -20.51
N LYS A 21 9.03 -14.45 -20.77
CA LYS A 21 10.09 -13.70 -21.43
C LYS A 21 9.65 -13.13 -22.77
N ARG A 22 9.88 -11.84 -22.98
CA ARG A 22 9.78 -11.20 -24.29
C ARG A 22 11.11 -10.58 -24.70
N ARG A 23 11.23 -10.33 -26.01
CA ARG A 23 12.34 -9.54 -26.57
C ARG A 23 11.77 -8.22 -27.03
N GLU A 24 11.17 -7.45 -26.14
CA GLU A 24 10.54 -6.13 -26.37
C GLU A 24 10.44 -5.43 -25.01
N PRO A 25 10.39 -4.08 -24.94
CA PRO A 25 10.29 -3.42 -23.64
C PRO A 25 8.95 -3.77 -22.99
N GLU A 26 8.90 -3.72 -21.66
CA GLU A 26 7.63 -3.83 -20.93
C GLU A 26 6.86 -2.53 -21.13
N ILE A 27 5.67 -2.62 -21.72
CA ILE A 27 4.79 -1.47 -21.93
C ILE A 27 3.54 -1.76 -21.10
N VAL A 28 3.28 -0.94 -20.11
CA VAL A 28 2.18 -1.12 -19.16
C VAL A 28 1.48 0.22 -18.93
N ALA A 29 0.16 0.19 -18.90
CA ALA A 29 -0.67 1.24 -18.38
C ALA A 29 -1.40 0.77 -17.12
N ASP A 30 -1.73 1.74 -16.27
CA ASP A 30 -2.65 1.56 -15.15
C ASP A 30 -3.37 2.87 -14.83
N VAL A 31 -4.46 2.77 -14.08
CA VAL A 31 -5.35 3.88 -13.71
C VAL A 31 -5.86 3.67 -12.29
N PRO A 32 -6.19 4.69 -11.51
CA PRO A 32 -6.76 4.47 -10.17
C PRO A 32 -8.12 3.74 -10.27
N PHE A 33 -8.45 2.93 -9.27
CA PHE A 33 -9.75 2.23 -9.22
C PHE A 33 -10.94 3.16 -8.97
N ARG A 34 -10.69 4.36 -8.45
CA ARG A 34 -11.69 5.42 -8.24
C ARG A 34 -11.09 6.80 -8.50
N ALA A 35 -11.96 7.76 -8.77
CA ALA A 35 -11.63 9.18 -8.77
C ALA A 35 -12.62 9.97 -7.91
N GLU A 36 -12.10 10.92 -7.14
CA GLU A 36 -12.85 11.91 -6.37
C GLU A 36 -13.77 12.75 -7.29
N PRO A 37 -14.89 13.28 -6.77
CA PRO A 37 -15.80 14.09 -7.57
C PRO A 37 -15.09 15.28 -8.22
N GLY A 38 -15.09 15.32 -9.55
CA GLY A 38 -14.46 16.40 -10.32
C GLY A 38 -12.94 16.30 -10.44
N ALA A 39 -12.31 15.27 -9.87
CA ALA A 39 -10.89 15.01 -10.11
C ALA A 39 -10.69 14.38 -11.51
N PRO A 40 -9.62 14.77 -12.23
CA PRO A 40 -9.23 14.06 -13.44
C PRO A 40 -8.77 12.65 -13.10
N VAL A 41 -8.99 11.70 -14.02
CA VAL A 41 -8.45 10.34 -13.94
C VAL A 41 -7.06 10.32 -14.58
N PRO A 42 -5.99 10.08 -13.83
CA PRO A 42 -4.66 9.86 -14.39
C PRO A 42 -4.56 8.48 -15.04
N VAL A 43 -3.90 8.44 -16.18
CA VAL A 43 -3.51 7.23 -16.89
C VAL A 43 -1.99 7.16 -16.88
N VAL A 44 -1.47 6.32 -16.02
CA VAL A 44 -0.04 6.10 -15.85
C VAL A 44 0.43 5.17 -16.94
N CYS A 45 1.34 5.64 -17.79
CA CYS A 45 1.93 4.86 -18.86
C CYS A 45 3.43 4.68 -18.60
N ILE A 46 3.87 3.43 -18.50
CA ILE A 46 5.26 3.05 -18.22
C ILE A 46 5.80 2.24 -19.40
N VAL A 47 7.02 2.57 -19.82
CA VAL A 47 7.84 1.72 -20.67
C VAL A 47 9.15 1.42 -19.96
N LYS A 48 9.33 0.16 -19.58
CA LYS A 48 10.51 -0.34 -18.87
C LYS A 48 11.39 -1.17 -19.81
N ASP A 49 12.71 -1.10 -19.57
CA ASP A 49 13.77 -1.80 -20.31
C ASP A 49 13.90 -1.41 -21.79
N ALA A 50 13.48 -0.21 -22.16
CA ALA A 50 13.61 0.29 -23.53
C ALA A 50 15.08 0.52 -23.95
N HIS A 51 16.00 0.70 -23.01
CA HIS A 51 17.44 0.71 -23.30
C HIS A 51 17.98 -0.59 -23.91
N PHE A 52 17.38 -1.75 -23.61
CA PHE A 52 17.69 -3.01 -24.29
C PHE A 52 16.84 -3.24 -25.54
N HIS A 53 15.62 -2.71 -25.53
CA HIS A 53 14.65 -2.90 -26.59
C HIS A 53 13.99 -1.57 -27.02
N PRO A 54 14.72 -0.69 -27.73
CA PRO A 54 14.18 0.63 -28.08
C PRO A 54 12.89 0.54 -28.90
N VAL A 55 12.03 1.53 -28.69
CA VAL A 55 10.73 1.64 -29.32
C VAL A 55 10.42 3.09 -29.61
N ARG A 56 9.79 3.36 -30.76
CA ARG A 56 9.20 4.66 -31.06
C ARG A 56 7.73 4.64 -30.64
N LEU A 57 7.32 5.55 -29.77
CA LEU A 57 5.91 5.77 -29.44
C LEU A 57 5.38 6.98 -30.20
N ASP A 58 4.39 6.76 -31.04
CA ASP A 58 3.78 7.81 -31.86
C ASP A 58 2.57 8.43 -31.15
N GLN A 59 1.73 7.60 -30.52
CA GLN A 59 0.48 8.04 -29.90
C GLN A 59 0.06 7.13 -28.74
N VAL A 60 -0.57 7.69 -27.72
CA VAL A 60 -1.42 6.96 -26.76
C VAL A 60 -2.87 7.36 -26.98
N SER A 61 -3.77 6.38 -27.07
CA SER A 61 -5.21 6.58 -27.11
C SER A 61 -5.86 6.06 -25.83
N ILE A 62 -6.74 6.84 -25.22
CA ILE A 62 -7.53 6.45 -24.06
C ILE A 62 -8.98 6.34 -24.52
N ARG A 63 -9.56 5.16 -24.40
CA ARG A 63 -10.98 4.89 -24.66
C ARG A 63 -11.71 4.71 -23.35
N VAL A 64 -12.80 5.45 -23.18
CA VAL A 64 -13.62 5.46 -21.97
C VAL A 64 -15.03 5.05 -22.36
N TRP A 65 -15.55 4.00 -21.72
CA TRP A 65 -16.95 3.61 -21.79
C TRP A 65 -17.63 4.12 -20.52
N TYR A 66 -18.62 4.99 -20.69
CA TYR A 66 -19.40 5.58 -19.61
C TYR A 66 -20.64 4.74 -19.26
N PRO A 67 -21.28 4.97 -18.10
CA PRO A 67 -22.51 4.26 -17.70
C PRO A 67 -23.67 4.35 -18.70
N SER A 68 -23.72 5.43 -19.51
CA SER A 68 -24.71 5.58 -20.58
C SER A 68 -24.41 4.78 -21.85
N ASP A 69 -23.42 3.89 -21.83
CA ASP A 69 -22.82 3.19 -22.99
C ASP A 69 -22.15 4.12 -24.02
N ARG A 70 -22.07 5.42 -23.72
CA ARG A 70 -21.33 6.38 -24.54
C ARG A 70 -19.84 6.06 -24.48
N VAL A 71 -19.18 6.08 -25.64
CA VAL A 71 -17.74 5.84 -25.76
C VAL A 71 -17.04 7.13 -26.18
N ARG A 72 -15.98 7.49 -25.44
CA ARG A 72 -15.11 8.61 -25.78
C ARG A 72 -13.70 8.11 -26.04
N GLU A 73 -13.08 8.56 -27.13
CA GLU A 73 -11.67 8.30 -27.43
C GLU A 73 -10.88 9.61 -27.38
N LEU A 74 -9.81 9.63 -26.60
CA LEU A 74 -8.87 10.74 -26.44
C LEU A 74 -7.53 10.31 -27.00
N ARG A 75 -6.93 11.11 -27.89
CA ARG A 75 -5.68 10.76 -28.57
C ARG A 75 -4.59 11.76 -28.21
N PHE A 76 -3.48 11.26 -27.69
CA PHE A 76 -2.33 12.03 -27.27
C PHE A 76 -1.15 11.69 -28.14
N ARG A 77 -0.66 12.65 -28.91
CA ARG A 77 0.53 12.50 -29.73
C ARG A 77 1.77 12.53 -28.84
N ILE A 78 2.68 11.59 -29.06
CA ILE A 78 3.93 11.44 -28.30
C ILE A 78 5.11 11.76 -29.22
N ASP A 79 5.26 11.00 -30.31
CA ASP A 79 6.40 11.08 -31.24
C ASP A 79 7.78 11.04 -30.57
N GLU A 80 7.97 10.14 -29.61
CA GLU A 80 9.22 10.00 -28.86
C GLU A 80 9.90 8.67 -29.20
N GLU A 81 11.23 8.72 -29.39
CA GLU A 81 12.06 7.51 -29.36
C GLU A 81 12.37 7.20 -27.89
N VAL A 82 11.90 6.06 -27.41
CA VAL A 82 12.07 5.62 -26.02
C VAL A 82 13.19 4.59 -25.98
N SER A 83 14.27 4.94 -25.28
CA SER A 83 15.49 4.14 -25.18
C SER A 83 16.16 4.19 -23.80
N GLN A 84 15.48 4.72 -22.79
CA GLN A 84 15.94 4.75 -21.40
C GLN A 84 15.52 3.50 -20.63
N PRO A 85 16.07 3.27 -19.42
CA PRO A 85 15.64 2.17 -18.55
C PRO A 85 14.17 2.25 -18.13
N LEU A 86 13.70 3.44 -17.78
CA LEU A 86 12.33 3.69 -17.36
C LEU A 86 11.82 4.98 -17.98
N TRP A 87 10.81 4.87 -18.84
CA TRP A 87 10.01 5.99 -19.33
C TRP A 87 8.66 5.96 -18.63
N CYS A 88 8.20 7.10 -18.12
CA CYS A 88 6.89 7.23 -17.52
C CYS A 88 6.26 8.55 -17.97
N LYS A 89 4.99 8.49 -18.36
CA LYS A 89 4.17 9.67 -18.67
C LYS A 89 2.77 9.46 -18.16
N VAL A 90 2.21 10.47 -17.50
CA VAL A 90 0.85 10.45 -16.98
C VAL A 90 -0.04 11.32 -17.86
N PHE A 91 -0.97 10.69 -18.55
CA PHE A 91 -2.05 11.37 -19.27
C PHE A 91 -3.24 11.57 -18.33
N ARG A 92 -4.13 12.51 -18.63
CA ARG A 92 -5.30 12.79 -17.80
C ARG A 92 -6.54 12.97 -18.67
N PHE A 93 -7.68 12.56 -18.14
CA PHE A 93 -8.98 12.90 -18.70
C PHE A 93 -9.97 13.24 -17.59
N ASP A 94 -10.86 14.18 -17.87
CA ASP A 94 -11.95 14.53 -16.96
C ASP A 94 -13.14 13.59 -17.22
N PRO A 95 -13.65 12.86 -16.21
CA PRO A 95 -14.85 12.04 -16.38
C PRO A 95 -16.05 12.92 -16.76
N GLU A 96 -16.63 12.66 -17.93
CA GLU A 96 -17.81 13.38 -18.42
C GLU A 96 -19.12 12.89 -17.77
N GLU A 97 -19.11 11.69 -17.17
CA GLU A 97 -20.22 11.10 -16.41
C GLU A 97 -19.71 10.56 -15.07
N ARG A 98 -20.62 10.37 -14.12
CA ARG A 98 -20.36 9.75 -12.81
C ARG A 98 -20.81 8.30 -12.82
N GLY A 99 -20.16 7.45 -12.03
CA GLY A 99 -20.43 6.02 -11.94
C GLY A 99 -19.28 5.16 -12.47
N ASP A 100 -19.54 3.87 -12.62
CA ASP A 100 -18.56 2.90 -13.11
C ASP A 100 -18.25 3.10 -14.60
N MET A 101 -16.98 3.35 -14.90
CA MET A 101 -16.46 3.46 -16.26
C MET A 101 -15.53 2.30 -16.56
N GLU A 102 -15.45 1.91 -17.84
CA GLU A 102 -14.34 1.09 -18.33
C GLU A 102 -13.33 1.96 -19.08
N VAL A 103 -12.04 1.74 -18.84
CA VAL A 103 -10.94 2.51 -19.44
C VAL A 103 -9.98 1.57 -20.16
N GLU A 104 -9.69 1.84 -21.42
CA GLU A 104 -8.71 1.14 -22.22
C GLU A 104 -7.65 2.09 -22.74
N VAL A 105 -6.40 1.66 -22.68
CA VAL A 105 -5.25 2.41 -23.14
C VAL A 105 -4.62 1.68 -24.32
N LEU A 106 -4.38 2.39 -25.42
CA LEU A 106 -3.77 1.86 -26.63
C LEU A 106 -2.50 2.64 -26.93
N PHE A 107 -1.37 1.94 -26.97
CA PHE A 107 -0.09 2.50 -27.40
C PHE A 107 0.13 2.20 -28.87
N TYR A 108 0.36 3.24 -29.65
CA TYR A 108 0.71 3.16 -31.08
C TYR A 108 2.16 3.58 -31.26
N GLY A 109 2.87 2.84 -32.10
CA GLY A 109 4.27 3.13 -32.34
C GLY A 109 4.88 2.27 -33.43
N SER A 110 6.20 2.20 -33.40
CA SER A 110 6.95 1.26 -34.19
C SER A 110 8.18 0.72 -33.46
N ARG A 111 8.60 -0.47 -33.85
CA ARG A 111 9.80 -1.10 -33.32
C ARG A 111 10.55 -1.79 -34.45
N LYS A 112 11.82 -1.41 -34.65
CA LYS A 112 12.65 -1.90 -35.77
C LYS A 112 11.93 -1.76 -37.12
N GLY A 113 11.26 -0.63 -37.34
CA GLY A 113 10.48 -0.33 -38.55
C GLY A 113 9.15 -1.08 -38.70
N ARG A 114 8.75 -1.90 -37.73
CA ARG A 114 7.44 -2.60 -37.75
C ARG A 114 6.42 -1.87 -36.88
N PRO A 115 5.14 -1.77 -37.32
CA PRO A 115 4.09 -1.20 -36.48
C PRO A 115 3.95 -1.93 -35.15
N LEU A 116 3.71 -1.16 -34.09
CA LEU A 116 3.46 -1.64 -32.74
C LEU A 116 2.08 -1.14 -32.27
N LEU A 117 1.29 -2.05 -31.72
CA LEU A 117 0.06 -1.75 -31.00
C LEU A 117 0.04 -2.56 -29.69
N VAL A 118 -0.03 -1.87 -28.56
CA VAL A 118 -0.18 -2.50 -27.24
C VAL A 118 -1.48 -2.04 -26.61
N ARG A 119 -2.26 -2.98 -26.06
CA ARG A 119 -3.54 -2.71 -25.38
C ARG A 119 -3.39 -2.94 -23.89
N ASN A 120 -3.45 -1.87 -23.11
CA ASN A 120 -3.23 -1.79 -21.66
C ASN A 120 -1.83 -2.24 -21.22
N ASP A 121 -1.38 -3.42 -21.63
CA ASP A 121 -0.04 -3.91 -21.39
C ASP A 121 0.36 -4.96 -22.44
N ASN A 122 1.65 -5.28 -22.52
CA ASN A 122 2.16 -6.37 -23.35
C ASN A 122 2.62 -7.59 -22.53
N LEU A 123 2.19 -7.69 -21.27
CA LEU A 123 2.56 -8.78 -20.37
C LEU A 123 1.95 -10.09 -20.86
N ARG A 124 2.80 -11.10 -21.09
CA ARG A 124 2.31 -12.40 -21.57
C ARG A 124 1.33 -13.02 -20.58
N THR A 125 0.26 -13.62 -21.08
CA THR A 125 -0.80 -14.30 -20.31
C THR A 125 -1.67 -13.41 -19.42
N ALA A 126 -1.40 -12.10 -19.36
CA ALA A 126 -2.29 -11.12 -18.76
C ALA A 126 -3.59 -11.02 -19.56
N SER A 127 -4.66 -10.47 -18.96
CA SER A 127 -5.96 -10.44 -19.63
C SER A 127 -6.08 -9.30 -20.64
N HIS A 128 -5.24 -8.26 -20.50
CA HIS A 128 -5.30 -7.00 -21.26
C HIS A 128 -6.68 -6.33 -21.23
N ARG A 129 -7.56 -6.72 -20.31
CA ARG A 129 -8.91 -6.19 -20.18
C ARG A 129 -8.90 -4.71 -19.81
N PRO A 130 -9.94 -3.96 -20.22
CA PRO A 130 -10.17 -2.61 -19.72
C PRO A 130 -10.16 -2.56 -18.19
N PHE A 131 -9.68 -1.44 -17.67
CA PHE A 131 -9.71 -1.10 -16.25
C PHE A 131 -11.11 -0.67 -15.85
N ARG A 132 -11.46 -0.84 -14.57
CA ARG A 132 -12.73 -0.37 -14.01
C ARG A 132 -12.47 0.79 -13.07
N VAL A 133 -13.02 1.95 -13.39
CA VAL A 133 -12.80 3.18 -12.63
C VAL A 133 -14.15 3.72 -12.18
N LEU A 134 -14.33 3.87 -10.87
CA LEU A 134 -15.47 4.59 -10.34
C LEU A 134 -15.19 6.10 -10.41
N ALA A 135 -15.83 6.82 -11.33
CA ALA A 135 -15.91 8.29 -11.24
C ALA A 135 -16.91 8.64 -10.14
N SER A 136 -16.44 8.74 -8.90
CA SER A 136 -17.33 8.77 -7.75
C SER A 136 -18.17 10.05 -7.75
N PRO A 137 -19.49 9.94 -7.51
CA PRO A 137 -20.32 11.11 -7.25
C PRO A 137 -20.14 11.64 -5.82
N TYR A 138 -19.42 10.92 -4.94
CA TYR A 138 -19.23 11.28 -3.54
C TYR A 138 -17.74 11.33 -3.19
N PRO A 139 -17.31 12.26 -2.33
CA PRO A 139 -15.97 12.20 -1.78
C PRO A 139 -15.83 10.99 -0.86
N LEU A 140 -14.60 10.64 -0.49
CA LEU A 140 -14.37 9.78 0.68
C LEU A 140 -15.09 10.37 1.91
N PRO A 141 -15.51 9.56 2.91
CA PRO A 141 -16.19 10.09 4.10
C PRO A 141 -15.35 11.12 4.86
N GLU A 142 -15.65 12.40 4.68
CA GLU A 142 -14.88 13.49 5.26
C GLU A 142 -15.18 13.66 6.75
N VAL A 143 -14.12 13.79 7.55
CA VAL A 143 -14.18 14.30 8.93
C VAL A 143 -13.04 15.29 9.12
N GLU A 144 -13.34 16.42 9.76
CA GLU A 144 -12.41 17.53 9.99
C GLU A 144 -11.09 17.04 10.59
N ASP A 145 -9.97 17.54 10.05
CA ASP A 145 -8.60 17.23 10.44
C ASP A 145 -8.13 15.77 10.23
N TRP A 146 -8.94 14.91 9.60
CA TRP A 146 -8.56 13.55 9.27
C TRP A 146 -8.21 13.39 7.79
N TYR A 147 -7.02 12.86 7.52
CA TYR A 147 -6.44 12.78 6.19
C TYR A 147 -6.12 11.35 5.81
N TYR A 148 -6.76 10.85 4.75
CA TYR A 148 -6.57 9.50 4.24
C TYR A 148 -5.20 9.33 3.57
N GLY A 149 -4.53 8.21 3.83
CA GLY A 149 -3.35 7.81 3.08
C GLY A 149 -3.17 6.31 2.98
N ASP A 150 -2.16 5.91 2.21
CA ASP A 150 -1.69 4.53 2.09
C ASP A 150 -0.34 4.39 2.78
N ALA A 151 -0.25 3.56 3.82
CA ALA A 151 0.94 3.47 4.65
C ALA A 151 1.96 2.42 4.15
N HIS A 152 1.72 1.76 3.02
CA HIS A 152 2.64 0.74 2.51
C HIS A 152 2.55 0.66 0.98
N PHE A 153 3.52 1.28 0.31
CA PHE A 153 3.62 1.37 -1.15
C PHE A 153 5.08 1.25 -1.59
N HIS A 154 5.31 0.50 -2.67
CA HIS A 154 6.60 0.32 -3.31
C HIS A 154 6.65 1.15 -4.59
N SER A 155 7.67 2.00 -4.67
CA SER A 155 7.92 2.89 -5.79
C SER A 155 8.89 2.26 -6.79
N SER A 156 9.29 3.01 -7.83
CA SER A 156 10.31 2.55 -8.78
C SER A 156 11.70 2.38 -8.16
N TYR A 157 11.87 2.69 -6.87
CA TYR A 157 13.06 2.37 -6.12
C TYR A 157 13.07 0.91 -5.65
N THR A 158 11.93 0.24 -5.49
CA THR A 158 11.87 -1.23 -5.54
C THR A 158 11.95 -1.68 -7.00
N TRP A 159 13.04 -2.38 -7.33
CA TRP A 159 13.33 -2.82 -8.70
C TRP A 159 14.33 -3.96 -8.67
N ASP A 160 13.82 -5.19 -8.69
CA ASP A 160 14.62 -6.41 -8.78
C ASP A 160 14.00 -7.46 -9.73
N GLN A 161 14.48 -8.71 -9.66
CA GLN A 161 13.97 -9.83 -10.46
C GLN A 161 12.54 -10.29 -10.12
N ALA A 162 11.99 -9.80 -9.02
CA ALA A 162 10.83 -10.29 -8.32
C ALA A 162 9.78 -9.21 -8.08
N GLU A 163 10.14 -7.95 -7.90
CA GLU A 163 9.30 -6.82 -7.50
C GLU A 163 9.73 -5.54 -8.26
N PHE A 164 8.76 -4.74 -8.71
CA PHE A 164 9.00 -3.45 -9.38
C PHE A 164 7.84 -2.50 -9.10
N GLY A 165 8.10 -1.31 -8.56
CA GLY A 165 7.07 -0.32 -8.27
C GLY A 165 6.94 0.82 -9.28
N ALA A 166 5.85 1.60 -9.17
CA ALA A 166 5.65 2.77 -10.04
C ALA A 166 6.43 4.01 -9.56
N PRO A 167 6.83 4.94 -10.44
CA PRO A 167 7.46 6.20 -10.04
C PRO A 167 6.64 6.99 -9.02
N LEU A 168 7.31 7.62 -8.04
CA LEU A 168 6.66 8.38 -6.97
C LEU A 168 5.71 9.45 -7.50
N ARG A 169 6.14 10.21 -8.52
CA ARG A 169 5.29 11.25 -9.14
C ARG A 169 4.04 10.68 -9.81
N ALA A 170 4.08 9.45 -10.31
CA ALA A 170 2.88 8.78 -10.85
C ALA A 170 1.93 8.33 -9.73
N ALA A 171 2.49 7.86 -8.61
CA ALA A 171 1.72 7.53 -7.42
C ALA A 171 1.03 8.77 -6.81
N VAL A 172 1.67 9.94 -6.83
CA VAL A 172 1.05 11.22 -6.41
C VAL A 172 -0.20 11.54 -7.24
N GLU A 173 -0.13 11.36 -8.55
CA GLU A 173 -1.29 11.60 -9.43
C GLU A 173 -2.45 10.64 -9.10
N ALA A 174 -2.15 9.36 -8.92
CA ALA A 174 -3.13 8.37 -8.51
C ALA A 174 -3.69 8.67 -7.11
N ALA A 175 -2.85 9.07 -6.15
CA ALA A 175 -3.22 9.44 -4.79
C ALA A 175 -4.23 10.59 -4.79
N ARG A 176 -3.93 11.67 -5.53
CA ARG A 176 -4.82 12.83 -5.70
C ARG A 176 -6.17 12.43 -6.31
N ALA A 177 -6.16 11.60 -7.35
CA ALA A 177 -7.39 11.10 -7.94
C ALA A 177 -8.20 10.25 -6.96
N ILE A 178 -7.56 9.36 -6.20
CA ILE A 178 -8.22 8.50 -5.21
C ILE A 178 -8.72 9.28 -3.99
N GLY A 179 -8.31 10.54 -3.78
CA GLY A 179 -8.66 11.33 -2.60
C GLY A 179 -7.74 11.09 -1.40
N LEU A 180 -6.55 10.53 -1.63
CA LEU A 180 -5.52 10.44 -0.60
C LEU A 180 -4.82 11.80 -0.44
N SER A 181 -4.51 12.13 0.81
CA SER A 181 -3.74 13.32 1.20
C SER A 181 -2.27 13.01 1.46
N TRP A 182 -1.92 11.73 1.59
CA TRP A 182 -0.55 11.27 1.78
C TRP A 182 -0.37 9.80 1.40
N PHE A 183 0.89 9.38 1.24
CA PHE A 183 1.25 7.96 1.28
C PHE A 183 2.66 7.79 1.85
N ALA A 184 2.99 6.58 2.30
CA ALA A 184 4.34 6.21 2.67
C ALA A 184 4.99 5.41 1.54
N ALA A 185 6.20 5.81 1.13
CA ALA A 185 7.01 5.03 0.22
C ALA A 185 7.98 4.18 1.05
N THR A 186 7.82 2.87 0.96
CA THR A 186 8.52 1.87 1.80
C THR A 186 9.15 0.81 0.92
N ASP A 187 9.98 1.26 -0.03
CA ASP A 187 10.75 0.36 -0.88
C ASP A 187 11.61 -0.60 -0.05
N HIS A 188 11.89 -1.80 -0.57
CA HIS A 188 12.68 -2.78 0.16
C HIS A 188 14.11 -2.28 0.39
N SER A 189 14.63 -2.47 1.60
CA SER A 189 15.99 -2.03 1.94
C SER A 189 17.05 -2.58 0.98
N TYR A 190 16.90 -3.83 0.54
CA TYR A 190 17.84 -4.45 -0.39
C TYR A 190 17.80 -3.89 -1.81
N ASP A 191 16.69 -3.25 -2.20
CA ASP A 191 16.66 -2.53 -3.47
C ASP A 191 17.34 -1.17 -3.33
N LEU A 192 17.21 -0.52 -2.18
CA LEU A 192 17.66 0.86 -1.97
C LEU A 192 19.18 1.01 -1.87
N ASP A 193 19.88 -0.09 -1.65
CA ASP A 193 21.33 -0.13 -1.56
C ASP A 193 22.01 -0.65 -2.84
N ASP A 194 21.23 -0.93 -3.87
CA ASP A 194 21.72 -1.33 -5.17
C ASP A 194 22.42 -0.22 -5.94
N ARG A 195 23.35 -0.65 -6.80
CA ARG A 195 23.96 0.18 -7.82
C ARG A 195 22.92 0.53 -8.89
N GLU A 196 22.95 1.77 -9.35
CA GLU A 196 22.10 2.22 -10.47
C GLU A 196 22.28 1.30 -11.70
N GLY A 197 21.15 0.77 -12.20
CA GLY A 197 21.12 -0.12 -13.35
C GLY A 197 21.48 -1.58 -13.07
N SER A 198 21.68 -1.99 -11.82
CA SER A 198 21.95 -3.40 -11.48
C SER A 198 21.37 -3.79 -10.11
N TYR A 199 20.30 -4.57 -10.11
CA TYR A 199 19.63 -5.13 -8.92
C TYR A 199 20.35 -6.34 -8.27
N LEU A 200 21.62 -6.55 -8.62
CA LEU A 200 22.44 -7.69 -8.16
C LEU A 200 23.79 -7.25 -7.57
N GLN A 201 24.04 -5.94 -7.57
CA GLN A 201 25.31 -5.36 -7.16
C GLN A 201 25.00 -4.19 -6.26
N ASN A 202 25.27 -4.35 -4.97
CA ASN A 202 25.11 -3.26 -4.03
C ASN A 202 26.19 -2.18 -4.23
N ASP A 203 25.83 -0.93 -3.91
CA ASP A 203 26.74 0.21 -3.87
C ASP A 203 26.83 0.74 -2.43
N PRO A 204 27.99 0.59 -1.75
CA PRO A 204 28.15 1.06 -0.36
C PRO A 204 28.04 2.59 -0.24
N GLY A 205 28.09 3.32 -1.36
CA GLY A 205 27.82 4.74 -1.43
C GLY A 205 26.34 5.10 -1.32
N LEU A 206 25.41 4.13 -1.37
CA LEU A 206 23.95 4.31 -1.27
C LEU A 206 23.37 5.42 -2.17
N PRO A 207 23.75 5.51 -3.46
CA PRO A 207 23.23 6.55 -4.34
C PRO A 207 21.70 6.46 -4.51
N LYS A 208 21.15 5.25 -4.58
CA LYS A 208 19.72 4.99 -4.79
C LYS A 208 18.88 5.45 -3.58
N TRP A 209 19.27 5.12 -2.36
CA TRP A 209 18.70 5.69 -1.12
C TRP A 209 18.72 7.23 -1.08
N ARG A 210 19.86 7.85 -1.40
CA ARG A 210 19.98 9.32 -1.39
C ARG A 210 19.11 9.98 -2.46
N ASN A 211 19.02 9.38 -3.64
CA ASN A 211 18.15 9.84 -4.71
C ASN A 211 16.68 9.70 -4.33
N PHE A 212 16.29 8.59 -3.70
CA PHE A 212 14.96 8.39 -3.16
C PHE A 212 14.56 9.48 -2.17
N LEU A 213 15.37 9.74 -1.14
CA LEU A 213 15.10 10.80 -0.16
C LEU A 213 14.99 12.17 -0.81
N LYS A 214 15.90 12.49 -1.74
CA LYS A 214 15.87 13.74 -2.47
C LYS A 214 14.61 13.89 -3.32
N GLU A 215 14.19 12.82 -4.01
CA GLU A 215 12.98 12.85 -4.82
C GLU A 215 11.72 13.03 -3.95
N VAL A 216 11.66 12.38 -2.78
CA VAL A 216 10.59 12.59 -1.80
C VAL A 216 10.53 14.05 -1.33
N GLU A 217 11.68 14.67 -1.04
CA GLU A 217 11.75 16.10 -0.67
C GLU A 217 11.33 17.04 -1.80
N ASP A 218 11.62 16.68 -3.06
CA ASP A 218 11.31 17.47 -4.26
C ASP A 218 9.85 17.30 -4.75
N ILE A 219 9.02 16.52 -4.05
CA ILE A 219 7.62 16.27 -4.39
C ILE A 219 6.70 17.21 -3.60
N ASP A 220 5.85 17.94 -4.33
CA ASP A 220 4.77 18.78 -3.76
C ASP A 220 3.53 17.93 -3.42
N PHE A 221 3.71 17.00 -2.48
CA PHE A 221 2.68 16.14 -1.91
C PHE A 221 3.25 15.46 -0.65
N PRO A 222 2.50 15.29 0.45
CA PRO A 222 3.01 14.60 1.64
C PRO A 222 3.34 13.12 1.35
N VAL A 223 4.64 12.84 1.18
CA VAL A 223 5.18 11.48 1.05
C VAL A 223 6.03 11.19 2.28
N LEU A 224 5.65 10.18 3.05
CA LEU A 224 6.45 9.73 4.18
C LEU A 224 7.52 8.76 3.69
N ALA A 225 8.78 9.20 3.73
CA ALA A 225 9.91 8.33 3.40
C ALA A 225 10.07 7.21 4.45
N GLY A 226 10.33 6.01 3.97
CA GLY A 226 10.60 4.85 4.79
C GLY A 226 11.23 3.70 4.00
N GLU A 227 11.34 2.55 4.65
CA GLU A 227 11.85 1.31 4.11
C GLU A 227 10.97 0.14 4.56
N GLU A 228 10.81 -0.89 3.72
CA GLU A 228 10.42 -2.22 4.20
C GLU A 228 11.71 -3.02 4.46
N VAL A 229 12.12 -3.04 5.73
CA VAL A 229 13.38 -3.64 6.17
C VAL A 229 13.24 -5.15 6.38
N SER A 230 14.10 -5.92 5.72
CA SER A 230 14.24 -7.35 5.95
C SER A 230 15.15 -7.63 7.15
N CYS A 231 14.56 -8.02 8.29
CA CYS A 231 15.28 -8.23 9.55
C CYS A 231 14.99 -9.59 10.20
N GLY A 232 15.82 -10.01 11.15
CA GLY A 232 15.79 -11.35 11.72
C GLY A 232 14.81 -11.49 12.88
N SER A 233 13.83 -12.39 12.74
CA SER A 233 13.02 -12.89 13.86
C SER A 233 13.86 -13.56 14.94
N THR A 234 13.27 -13.79 16.12
CA THR A 234 13.84 -14.65 17.18
C THR A 234 14.19 -16.06 16.73
N ARG A 235 13.64 -16.51 15.58
CA ARG A 235 13.92 -17.81 14.95
C ARG A 235 14.96 -17.74 13.83
N GLY A 236 15.53 -16.57 13.54
CA GLY A 236 16.54 -16.38 12.49
C GLY A 236 15.97 -16.38 11.06
N HIS A 237 14.65 -16.26 10.90
CA HIS A 237 14.00 -16.04 9.61
C HIS A 237 13.84 -14.55 9.31
N ASN A 238 13.83 -14.19 8.02
CA ASN A 238 13.57 -12.81 7.57
C ASN A 238 12.10 -12.45 7.81
N LEU A 239 11.90 -11.33 8.49
CA LEU A 239 10.65 -10.61 8.70
C LEU A 239 10.70 -9.31 7.89
N HIS A 240 9.54 -8.78 7.56
CA HIS A 240 9.42 -7.47 6.94
C HIS A 240 8.91 -6.45 7.96
N LEU A 241 9.69 -5.38 8.15
CA LEU A 241 9.46 -4.31 9.12
C LEU A 241 9.34 -2.98 8.37
N LEU A 242 8.20 -2.30 8.49
CA LEU A 242 8.04 -0.95 7.97
C LEU A 242 8.73 0.03 8.90
N ALA A 243 9.73 0.73 8.40
CA ALA A 243 10.46 1.78 9.10
C ALA A 243 10.13 3.14 8.49
N PHE A 244 9.45 4.00 9.23
CA PHE A 244 9.01 5.32 8.75
C PHE A 244 9.79 6.45 9.39
N GLY A 245 9.97 7.54 8.64
CA GLY A 245 10.57 8.77 9.18
C GLY A 245 12.08 8.65 9.41
N ILE A 246 12.75 7.79 8.67
CA ILE A 246 14.19 7.56 8.74
C ILE A 246 14.93 8.32 7.62
N ARG A 247 16.18 8.69 7.88
CA ARG A 247 17.06 9.44 6.97
C ARG A 247 18.38 8.70 6.71
N GLU A 248 18.77 7.82 7.62
CA GLU A 248 19.88 6.89 7.50
C GLU A 248 19.33 5.50 7.18
N PHE A 249 19.93 4.89 6.15
CA PHE A 249 19.57 3.58 5.64
C PHE A 249 19.71 2.48 6.70
N VAL A 250 18.75 1.55 6.74
CA VAL A 250 18.78 0.37 7.62
C VAL A 250 19.03 -0.90 6.78
N GLU A 251 20.11 -1.62 7.04
CA GLU A 251 20.44 -2.79 6.20
C GLU A 251 19.44 -3.93 6.38
N GLY A 252 19.02 -4.53 5.27
CA GLY A 252 18.16 -5.71 5.28
C GLY A 252 18.10 -6.39 3.92
N LYS A 253 18.98 -7.36 3.67
CA LYS A 253 19.10 -8.09 2.40
C LYS A 253 18.90 -9.59 2.52
N GLY A 254 18.58 -10.05 3.73
CA GLY A 254 18.50 -11.48 4.02
C GLY A 254 17.51 -12.25 3.12
N ASP A 255 16.58 -11.59 2.44
CA ASP A 255 15.64 -12.24 1.52
C ASP A 255 15.60 -11.62 0.10
N SER A 256 16.61 -10.82 -0.27
CA SER A 256 16.64 -10.09 -1.56
C SER A 256 16.73 -10.99 -2.80
N GLY A 257 17.17 -12.24 -2.63
CA GLY A 257 17.37 -13.16 -3.74
C GLY A 257 18.57 -12.85 -4.62
N GLU A 258 19.32 -11.76 -4.38
CA GLU A 258 20.55 -11.39 -5.11
C GLU A 258 21.62 -12.48 -5.01
N ARG A 259 21.71 -13.13 -3.84
CA ARG A 259 22.68 -14.19 -3.53
C ARG A 259 21.96 -15.47 -3.16
N TRP A 260 21.78 -16.34 -4.14
CA TRP A 260 21.14 -17.64 -3.98
C TRP A 260 21.58 -18.37 -2.70
N LEU A 261 20.59 -18.73 -1.87
CA LEU A 261 20.73 -19.49 -0.61
C LEU A 261 21.49 -18.78 0.52
N ARG A 262 21.95 -17.53 0.33
CA ARG A 262 22.54 -16.72 1.41
C ARG A 262 21.46 -15.85 2.05
N THR A 263 20.56 -16.50 2.76
CA THR A 263 19.31 -15.88 3.21
C THR A 263 19.28 -15.50 4.70
N ARG A 264 20.47 -15.29 5.30
CA ARG A 264 20.54 -14.90 6.70
C ARG A 264 20.22 -13.42 6.82
N PRO A 265 19.42 -13.00 7.82
CA PRO A 265 19.21 -11.60 8.10
C PRO A 265 20.53 -10.88 8.41
N ASP A 266 20.68 -9.66 7.90
CA ASP A 266 21.83 -8.79 8.20
C ASP A 266 21.76 -8.23 9.63
N LEU A 267 20.54 -7.87 10.06
CA LEU A 267 20.24 -7.38 11.41
C LEU A 267 19.19 -8.27 12.07
N SER A 268 19.28 -8.43 13.39
CA SER A 268 18.15 -8.90 14.20
C SER A 268 17.04 -7.84 14.26
N LEU A 269 15.82 -8.26 14.61
CA LEU A 269 14.69 -7.35 14.84
C LEU A 269 15.06 -6.25 15.86
N ARG A 270 15.79 -6.58 16.94
CA ARG A 270 16.19 -5.60 17.95
C ARG A 270 17.13 -4.55 17.38
N GLU A 271 18.16 -4.97 16.64
CA GLU A 271 19.11 -4.04 16.02
C GLU A 271 18.44 -3.13 14.99
N ALA A 272 17.52 -3.68 14.17
CA ALA A 272 16.74 -2.89 13.23
C ALA A 272 15.85 -1.85 13.96
N LEU A 273 15.12 -2.27 15.00
CA LEU A 273 14.31 -1.36 15.82
C LEU A 273 15.15 -0.25 16.47
N ASP A 274 16.32 -0.60 17.03
CA ASP A 274 17.21 0.37 17.66
C ASP A 274 17.70 1.43 16.67
N ARG A 275 18.00 1.05 15.42
CA ARG A 275 18.40 1.99 14.35
C ARG A 275 17.25 2.91 13.92
N VAL A 276 16.03 2.39 13.81
CA VAL A 276 14.85 3.20 13.46
C VAL A 276 14.58 4.22 14.56
N LEU A 277 14.56 3.77 15.82
CA LEU A 277 14.27 4.63 16.98
C LEU A 277 15.36 5.67 17.24
N ALA A 278 16.63 5.34 16.99
CA ALA A 278 17.74 6.29 17.13
C ALA A 278 17.58 7.53 16.23
N GLN A 279 16.85 7.38 15.12
CA GLN A 279 16.54 8.47 14.19
C GLN A 279 15.23 9.21 14.52
N GLY A 280 14.51 8.79 15.56
CA GLY A 280 13.17 9.31 15.89
C GLY A 280 12.04 8.74 15.03
N GLY A 281 12.34 7.73 14.20
CA GLY A 281 11.37 7.05 13.35
C GLY A 281 10.43 6.12 14.12
N VAL A 282 9.49 5.51 13.41
CA VAL A 282 8.53 4.53 13.97
C VAL A 282 8.52 3.26 13.15
N ALA A 283 8.23 2.14 13.82
CA ALA A 283 8.40 0.82 13.25
C ALA A 283 7.13 -0.03 13.38
N TYR A 284 6.65 -0.60 12.27
CA TYR A 284 5.46 -1.46 12.23
C TYR A 284 5.80 -2.82 11.65
N ALA A 285 5.21 -3.88 12.23
CA ALA A 285 5.32 -5.20 11.64
C ALA A 285 4.51 -5.24 10.33
N ALA A 286 5.18 -5.44 9.19
CA ALA A 286 4.52 -5.58 7.90
C ALA A 286 3.81 -6.93 7.84
N HIS A 287 2.54 -6.90 7.40
CA HIS A 287 1.68 -8.08 7.14
C HIS A 287 1.98 -9.32 8.03
N PRO A 288 1.96 -9.18 9.38
CA PRO A 288 2.76 -10.04 10.26
C PRO A 288 2.39 -11.52 10.25
N LEU A 289 1.11 -11.81 9.99
CA LEU A 289 0.56 -13.17 9.96
C LEU A 289 0.33 -13.68 8.54
N PHE A 290 0.82 -12.96 7.54
CA PHE A 290 0.87 -13.48 6.19
C PHE A 290 1.76 -14.72 6.13
N ARG A 291 1.29 -15.73 5.40
CA ARG A 291 2.00 -17.00 5.24
C ARG A 291 2.60 -17.07 3.86
N PHE A 292 3.90 -16.79 3.80
CA PHE A 292 4.66 -16.91 2.55
C PHE A 292 4.55 -18.33 1.96
N PRO A 293 4.45 -18.44 0.62
CA PRO A 293 4.52 -19.72 -0.08
C PRO A 293 5.76 -20.53 0.33
N PHE A 294 5.62 -21.85 0.39
CA PHE A 294 6.70 -22.76 0.81
C PHE A 294 8.05 -22.51 0.09
N PRO A 295 8.10 -22.28 -1.23
CA PRO A 295 9.37 -21.99 -1.90
C PRO A 295 10.05 -20.72 -1.38
N GLN A 296 9.31 -19.64 -1.10
CA GLN A 296 9.92 -18.40 -0.58
C GLN A 296 10.46 -18.59 0.84
N ARG A 297 9.76 -19.36 1.68
CA ARG A 297 10.25 -19.70 3.02
C ARG A 297 11.58 -20.46 3.01
N VAL A 298 11.76 -21.35 2.03
CA VAL A 298 12.98 -22.18 1.91
C VAL A 298 14.09 -21.46 1.16
N LEU A 299 13.77 -20.79 0.04
CA LEU A 299 14.76 -20.21 -0.87
C LEU A 299 15.18 -18.79 -0.51
N LEU A 300 14.33 -18.04 0.19
CA LEU A 300 14.57 -16.65 0.63
C LEU A 300 14.61 -16.52 2.16
N GLY A 301 14.44 -17.63 2.90
CA GLY A 301 14.46 -17.60 4.36
C GLY A 301 13.33 -16.80 5.01
N ARG A 302 12.28 -16.44 4.26
CA ARG A 302 11.13 -15.65 4.75
C ARG A 302 10.36 -16.40 5.84
N GLY A 303 10.05 -15.71 6.94
CA GLY A 303 9.35 -16.21 8.11
C GLY A 303 8.02 -15.50 8.34
N SER A 304 7.39 -15.82 9.48
CA SER A 304 6.25 -15.06 10.01
C SER A 304 6.60 -14.59 11.40
N TRP A 305 6.02 -13.46 11.80
CA TRP A 305 6.25 -12.87 13.11
C TRP A 305 5.80 -13.84 14.22
N THR A 306 6.67 -14.06 15.22
CA THR A 306 6.31 -14.85 16.39
C THR A 306 5.68 -13.97 17.47
N TRP A 307 5.04 -14.61 18.45
CA TRP A 307 4.51 -13.90 19.62
C TRP A 307 5.60 -13.14 20.41
N GLU A 308 6.84 -13.63 20.39
CA GLU A 308 7.97 -12.96 21.04
C GLU A 308 8.40 -11.72 20.24
N ASP A 309 8.49 -11.83 18.91
CA ASP A 309 8.81 -10.71 18.02
C ASP A 309 7.80 -9.56 18.16
N LEU A 310 6.51 -9.89 18.18
CA LEU A 310 5.41 -8.92 18.31
C LEU A 310 5.37 -8.24 19.69
N ARG A 311 6.13 -8.77 20.66
CA ARG A 311 6.31 -8.21 21.99
C ARG A 311 7.63 -7.45 22.14
N ALA A 312 8.40 -7.28 21.08
CA ALA A 312 9.61 -6.47 21.09
C ALA A 312 9.29 -5.04 21.56
N GLU A 313 10.15 -4.53 22.43
CA GLU A 313 10.13 -3.11 22.79
C GLU A 313 10.56 -2.29 21.57
N GLY A 314 9.90 -1.15 21.34
CA GLY A 314 10.18 -0.30 20.18
C GLY A 314 9.26 -0.51 18.98
N LEU A 315 8.55 -1.63 18.92
CA LEU A 315 7.54 -1.86 17.88
C LEU A 315 6.31 -0.97 18.14
N SER A 316 6.00 -0.08 17.21
CA SER A 316 4.91 0.90 17.31
C SER A 316 3.56 0.31 16.93
N GLY A 317 3.53 -0.71 16.06
CA GLY A 317 2.26 -1.32 15.66
C GLY A 317 2.36 -2.46 14.65
N LEU A 318 1.20 -2.86 14.13
CA LEU A 318 1.00 -4.01 13.25
C LEU A 318 0.19 -3.63 12.02
N GLN A 319 0.71 -3.91 10.83
CA GLN A 319 -0.05 -3.83 9.58
C GLN A 319 -0.81 -5.14 9.32
N PHE A 320 -1.82 -5.44 10.12
CA PHE A 320 -2.62 -6.66 9.93
C PHE A 320 -3.67 -6.53 8.82
N TRP A 321 -3.91 -5.32 8.29
CA TRP A 321 -4.80 -5.12 7.14
C TRP A 321 -4.00 -4.70 5.92
N ASN A 322 -3.50 -5.70 5.18
CA ASN A 322 -2.79 -5.50 3.91
C ASN A 322 -3.70 -5.86 2.72
N GLY A 323 -4.25 -4.85 2.04
CA GLY A 323 -4.98 -4.93 0.76
C GLY A 323 -6.32 -5.68 0.73
N ARG A 324 -6.58 -6.63 1.63
CA ARG A 324 -7.82 -7.40 1.72
C ARG A 324 -8.10 -7.90 3.13
N ARG A 325 -9.36 -8.25 3.41
CA ARG A 325 -9.76 -8.99 4.62
C ARG A 325 -9.78 -10.48 4.33
N GLY A 326 -8.79 -11.19 4.89
CA GLY A 326 -8.64 -12.64 4.81
C GLY A 326 -8.41 -13.28 6.19
N GLY A 327 -7.99 -14.54 6.22
CA GLY A 327 -7.68 -15.22 7.49
C GLY A 327 -6.49 -14.59 8.24
N ASP A 328 -5.54 -14.02 7.50
CA ASP A 328 -4.43 -13.20 7.98
C ASP A 328 -4.91 -11.93 8.69
N PHE A 329 -5.92 -11.25 8.13
CA PHE A 329 -6.56 -10.10 8.77
C PHE A 329 -7.23 -10.46 10.10
N GLU A 330 -8.05 -11.52 10.13
CA GLU A 330 -8.76 -11.95 11.34
C GLU A 330 -7.79 -12.43 12.43
N GLU A 331 -6.79 -13.24 12.06
CA GLU A 331 -5.75 -13.71 12.98
C GLU A 331 -4.93 -12.52 13.52
N GLY A 332 -4.55 -11.58 12.65
CA GLY A 332 -3.76 -10.41 12.99
C GLY A 332 -4.50 -9.42 13.90
N LYS A 333 -5.77 -9.17 13.64
CA LYS A 333 -6.64 -8.38 14.53
C LYS A 333 -6.78 -9.03 15.91
N GLY A 334 -6.94 -10.35 15.97
CA GLY A 334 -7.00 -11.09 17.23
C GLY A 334 -5.70 -10.99 18.04
N VAL A 335 -4.56 -11.11 17.36
CA VAL A 335 -3.22 -10.90 17.94
C VAL A 335 -3.04 -9.47 18.44
N TRP A 336 -3.44 -8.48 17.67
CA TRP A 336 -3.40 -7.07 18.04
C TRP A 336 -4.20 -6.81 19.32
N VAL A 337 -5.48 -7.21 19.37
CA VAL A 337 -6.32 -7.07 20.57
C VAL A 337 -5.70 -7.76 21.78
N ARG A 338 -5.08 -8.94 21.59
CA ARG A 338 -4.39 -9.63 22.67
C ARG A 338 -3.22 -8.81 23.21
N LEU A 339 -2.41 -8.19 22.35
CA LEU A 339 -1.31 -7.29 22.77
C LEU A 339 -1.84 -6.07 23.54
N LEU A 340 -2.93 -5.45 23.07
CA LEU A 340 -3.58 -4.34 23.77
C LEU A 340 -4.01 -4.74 25.19
N LEU A 341 -4.61 -5.93 25.34
CA LEU A 341 -5.02 -6.49 26.64
C LEU A 341 -3.85 -6.91 27.54
N GLU A 342 -2.60 -6.93 27.02
CA GLU A 342 -1.39 -7.01 27.85
C GLU A 342 -0.89 -5.63 28.30
N GLY A 343 -1.58 -4.55 27.94
CA GLY A 343 -1.18 -3.18 28.21
C GLY A 343 -0.14 -2.62 27.22
N ARG A 344 0.09 -3.31 26.09
CA ARG A 344 1.02 -2.82 25.06
C ARG A 344 0.35 -1.76 24.19
N ARG A 345 1.00 -0.60 24.08
CA ARG A 345 0.60 0.49 23.20
C ARG A 345 1.10 0.24 21.78
N VAL A 346 0.48 -0.73 21.10
CA VAL A 346 0.76 -1.09 19.69
C VAL A 346 -0.45 -0.76 18.83
N TYR A 347 -0.23 -0.13 17.70
CA TYR A 347 -1.30 0.43 16.87
C TYR A 347 -1.58 -0.39 15.61
N ALA A 348 -2.84 -0.43 15.19
CA ALA A 348 -3.25 -0.96 13.91
C ALA A 348 -2.78 -0.03 12.77
N LEU A 349 -2.32 -0.65 11.68
CA LEU A 349 -2.00 0.02 10.42
C LEU A 349 -2.69 -0.69 9.26
N GLY A 350 -3.17 0.08 8.29
CA GLY A 350 -3.62 -0.43 7.00
C GLY A 350 -2.77 0.10 5.85
N GLY A 351 -2.54 -0.75 4.86
CA GLY A 351 -1.90 -0.38 3.60
C GLY A 351 -2.15 -1.44 2.55
N ASN A 352 -1.55 -1.30 1.38
CA ASN A 352 -1.85 -2.17 0.25
C ASN A 352 -0.67 -2.94 -0.31
N ASP A 353 0.57 -2.58 0.06
CA ASP A 353 1.77 -3.27 -0.43
C ASP A 353 1.80 -3.25 -1.98
N ALA A 354 1.37 -2.11 -2.50
CA ALA A 354 1.10 -1.93 -3.92
C ALA A 354 2.38 -1.51 -4.64
N HIS A 355 2.61 -2.06 -5.84
CA HIS A 355 3.81 -1.89 -6.63
C HIS A 355 3.51 -1.09 -7.91
N GLY A 356 2.69 -0.04 -7.80
CA GLY A 356 2.08 0.63 -8.96
C GLY A 356 0.76 0.02 -9.43
N ASP A 357 0.20 -0.88 -8.64
CA ASP A 357 -1.10 -1.51 -8.88
C ASP A 357 -2.26 -0.55 -8.54
N PHE A 358 -2.55 0.42 -9.41
CA PHE A 358 -3.58 1.44 -9.13
C PHE A 358 -5.02 0.93 -9.35
N ASN A 359 -5.26 0.12 -10.40
CA ASN A 359 -6.57 -0.49 -10.67
C ASN A 359 -6.61 -1.98 -10.32
N ARG A 360 -5.49 -2.65 -10.60
CA ARG A 360 -5.40 -4.11 -10.68
C ARG A 360 -4.00 -4.54 -10.33
N PHE A 361 -3.91 -5.40 -9.32
CA PHE A 361 -2.69 -6.10 -8.99
C PHE A 361 -2.28 -7.05 -10.11
N ARG A 362 -1.00 -7.00 -10.52
CA ARG A 362 -0.40 -7.96 -11.46
C ARG A 362 0.80 -8.67 -10.82
N GLY A 363 0.70 -9.98 -10.69
CA GLY A 363 1.82 -10.79 -10.18
C GLY A 363 1.86 -12.19 -10.78
N LEU A 364 2.75 -13.04 -10.30
CA LEU A 364 2.91 -14.41 -10.81
C LEU A 364 1.93 -15.38 -10.13
N SER A 365 1.09 -16.06 -10.92
CA SER A 365 0.33 -17.24 -10.44
C SER A 365 1.20 -18.50 -10.39
N ILE A 366 2.01 -18.69 -11.42
CA ILE A 366 2.99 -19.77 -11.53
C ILE A 366 4.29 -19.10 -12.04
N PRO A 367 5.40 -19.20 -11.28
CA PRO A 367 6.66 -18.58 -11.65
C PRO A 367 7.06 -18.90 -13.09
N LEU A 368 7.50 -17.87 -13.83
CA LEU A 368 7.98 -17.96 -15.22
C LEU A 368 6.95 -18.44 -16.26
N LEU A 369 5.70 -18.69 -15.86
CA LEU A 369 4.69 -19.34 -16.69
C LEU A 369 3.43 -18.50 -16.89
N LYS A 370 2.87 -17.94 -15.81
CA LYS A 370 1.52 -17.37 -15.87
C LYS A 370 1.32 -16.20 -14.90
N VAL A 371 0.81 -15.09 -15.45
CA VAL A 371 0.38 -13.91 -14.70
C VAL A 371 -0.97 -14.15 -14.03
N LYS A 372 -1.12 -13.59 -12.83
CA LYS A 372 -2.35 -13.47 -12.08
C LYS A 372 -2.73 -12.00 -12.01
N GLU A 373 -4.03 -11.75 -12.07
CA GLU A 373 -4.60 -10.43 -11.87
C GLU A 373 -5.59 -10.49 -10.70
N LEU A 374 -5.54 -9.50 -9.80
CA LEU A 374 -6.42 -9.41 -8.64
C LEU A 374 -6.94 -7.97 -8.46
N PRO A 375 -8.17 -7.78 -7.95
CA PRO A 375 -8.72 -6.45 -7.69
C PRO A 375 -8.35 -5.91 -6.29
N PHE A 376 -7.47 -6.57 -5.55
CA PHE A 376 -7.05 -6.19 -4.21
C PHE A 376 -5.52 -6.14 -4.14
N TYR A 377 -4.96 -5.56 -3.08
CA TYR A 377 -3.57 -5.06 -3.03
C TYR A 377 -3.33 -3.86 -3.95
N THR A 378 -4.40 -3.13 -4.26
CA THR A 378 -4.32 -1.94 -5.11
C THR A 378 -4.13 -0.70 -4.24
N PHE A 379 -3.25 0.20 -4.68
CA PHE A 379 -2.89 1.43 -3.97
C PHE A 379 -4.14 2.23 -3.53
N GLY A 380 -4.18 2.63 -2.26
CA GLY A 380 -5.24 3.44 -1.68
C GLY A 380 -6.58 2.73 -1.44
N ARG A 381 -6.64 1.38 -1.52
CA ARG A 381 -7.86 0.62 -1.26
C ARG A 381 -8.14 0.43 0.23
N VAL A 382 -7.16 -0.11 0.96
CA VAL A 382 -7.11 -0.01 2.43
C VAL A 382 -6.35 1.25 2.78
N ARG A 383 -6.88 2.05 3.70
CA ARG A 383 -6.35 3.38 4.03
C ARG A 383 -6.06 3.46 5.52
N THR A 384 -5.04 4.24 5.86
CA THR A 384 -4.82 4.76 7.20
C THR A 384 -5.13 6.25 7.16
N ALA A 385 -6.19 6.68 7.83
CA ALA A 385 -6.48 8.09 8.04
C ALA A 385 -5.72 8.59 9.26
N ALA A 386 -5.02 9.72 9.14
CA ALA A 386 -4.22 10.33 10.20
C ALA A 386 -4.84 11.65 10.66
N TYR A 387 -4.90 11.88 11.97
CA TYR A 387 -5.39 13.13 12.54
C TYR A 387 -4.28 14.20 12.58
N CYS A 388 -4.42 15.22 11.73
CA CYS A 388 -3.43 16.29 11.54
C CYS A 388 -4.13 17.66 11.59
N PRO A 389 -4.37 18.25 12.77
CA PRO A 389 -5.17 19.49 12.90
C PRO A 389 -4.57 20.72 12.19
N ASP A 390 -3.26 20.72 11.96
CA ASP A 390 -2.56 21.79 11.23
C ASP A 390 -2.37 21.45 9.73
N GLY A 391 -3.05 20.41 9.25
CA GLY A 391 -2.92 19.87 7.90
C GLY A 391 -1.88 18.75 7.76
N PRO A 392 -1.93 17.97 6.66
CA PRO A 392 -1.05 16.84 6.46
C PRO A 392 0.35 17.30 6.02
N SER A 393 1.36 16.90 6.79
CA SER A 393 2.78 16.97 6.44
C SER A 393 3.45 15.64 6.80
N PRO A 394 4.59 15.29 6.20
CA PRO A 394 5.32 14.08 6.59
C PRO A 394 5.56 13.98 8.11
N GLU A 395 5.89 15.09 8.76
CA GLU A 395 6.12 15.18 10.20
C GLU A 395 4.83 14.97 11.00
N ALA A 396 3.72 15.62 10.62
CA ALA A 396 2.44 15.46 11.29
C ALA A 396 1.90 14.03 11.16
N ILE A 397 2.09 13.40 10.00
CA ILE A 397 1.70 12.01 9.76
C ILE A 397 2.56 11.06 10.60
N LEU A 398 3.87 11.27 10.64
CA LEU A 398 4.78 10.45 11.44
C LEU A 398 4.38 10.48 12.93
N GLU A 399 4.09 11.67 13.47
CA GLU A 399 3.64 11.80 14.86
C GLU A 399 2.24 11.19 15.08
N ALA A 400 1.33 11.30 14.11
CA ALA A 400 0.03 10.63 14.20
C ALA A 400 0.17 9.10 14.24
N LEU A 401 1.07 8.52 13.42
CA LEU A 401 1.39 7.09 13.47
C LEU A 401 1.99 6.71 14.83
N LYS A 402 3.01 7.45 15.28
CA LYS A 402 3.70 7.25 16.56
C LYS A 402 2.77 7.22 17.77
N GLU A 403 1.78 8.10 17.80
CA GLU A 403 0.84 8.24 18.91
C GLU A 403 -0.43 7.38 18.74
N GLY A 404 -0.60 6.75 17.57
CA GLY A 404 -1.79 5.96 17.25
C GLY A 404 -3.02 6.82 17.00
N ARG A 405 -2.85 8.10 16.61
CA ARG A 405 -3.93 9.00 16.20
C ARG A 405 -4.36 8.71 14.75
N THR A 406 -4.65 7.44 14.48
CA THR A 406 -5.01 6.94 13.15
C THR A 406 -6.21 6.00 13.16
N VAL A 407 -6.88 5.90 12.01
CA VAL A 407 -8.02 5.03 11.75
C VAL A 407 -7.72 4.20 10.51
N VAL A 408 -8.02 2.90 10.54
CA VAL A 408 -7.82 2.00 9.41
C VAL A 408 -9.17 1.67 8.77
N THR A 409 -9.30 1.82 7.45
CA THR A 409 -10.58 1.63 6.74
C THR A 409 -10.43 1.32 5.26
N ASP A 410 -11.39 0.58 4.69
CA ASP A 410 -11.58 0.43 3.23
C ASP A 410 -12.79 1.23 2.70
N GLY A 411 -13.43 2.04 3.54
CA GLY A 411 -14.59 2.85 3.17
C GLY A 411 -15.01 3.84 4.27
N PRO A 412 -15.79 3.42 5.29
CA PRO A 412 -16.37 4.32 6.27
C PRO A 412 -15.32 4.93 7.20
N MET A 413 -15.54 6.16 7.65
CA MET A 413 -14.81 6.74 8.77
C MET A 413 -15.47 6.31 10.09
N VAL A 414 -14.66 6.00 11.10
CA VAL A 414 -15.13 5.79 12.48
C VAL A 414 -14.17 6.47 13.44
N LEU A 415 -14.73 7.18 14.41
CA LEU A 415 -14.00 7.87 15.46
C LEU A 415 -14.52 7.43 16.83
N VAL A 416 -13.63 7.42 17.82
CA VAL A 416 -13.98 7.32 19.23
C VAL A 416 -13.12 8.30 20.02
N ARG A 417 -13.73 8.98 20.98
CA ARG A 417 -13.06 9.94 21.86
C ARG A 417 -13.46 9.68 23.30
N ALA A 418 -12.59 10.07 24.21
CA ALA A 418 -12.79 9.96 25.65
C ALA A 418 -12.59 11.33 26.28
N GLU A 419 -13.55 11.75 27.12
CA GLU A 419 -13.45 12.98 27.91
C GLU A 419 -13.92 12.69 29.34
N GLY A 420 -12.98 12.69 30.28
CA GLY A 420 -13.23 12.26 31.66
C GLY A 420 -13.80 10.83 31.71
N ALA A 421 -14.96 10.66 32.34
CA ALA A 421 -15.65 9.37 32.45
C ALA A 421 -16.67 9.11 31.32
N ARG A 422 -16.61 9.86 30.22
CA ARG A 422 -17.54 9.75 29.09
C ARG A 422 -16.81 9.45 27.80
N TRP A 423 -17.52 8.78 26.90
CA TRP A 423 -17.06 8.55 25.55
C TRP A 423 -18.10 9.00 24.54
N ASP A 424 -17.61 9.42 23.38
CA ASP A 424 -18.39 9.64 22.16
C ASP A 424 -17.78 8.83 21.01
N ALA A 425 -18.63 8.37 20.11
CA ALA A 425 -18.21 7.68 18.91
C ALA A 425 -19.09 8.11 17.74
N GLU A 426 -18.49 8.20 16.58
CA GLU A 426 -19.13 8.60 15.34
C GLU A 426 -18.70 7.68 14.21
N ALA A 427 -19.62 7.37 13.31
CA ALA A 427 -19.32 6.74 12.03
C ALA A 427 -19.97 7.51 10.88
N VAL A 428 -19.21 7.69 9.81
CA VAL A 428 -19.61 8.39 8.58
C VAL A 428 -19.31 7.50 7.40
N SER A 429 -20.26 7.37 6.48
CA SER A 429 -20.13 6.67 5.21
C SER A 429 -20.75 7.50 4.09
N THR A 430 -20.50 7.08 2.86
CA THR A 430 -21.14 7.64 1.66
C THR A 430 -21.90 6.54 0.91
N GLU A 431 -22.74 6.92 -0.05
CA GLU A 431 -23.45 5.95 -0.90
C GLU A 431 -22.48 5.06 -1.71
N GLU A 432 -21.21 5.47 -1.93
CA GLU A 432 -20.17 4.62 -2.54
C GLU A 432 -19.94 3.34 -1.71
N PHE A 433 -19.94 3.45 -0.38
CA PHE A 433 -19.67 2.34 0.54
C PHE A 433 -20.96 1.76 1.16
N GLY A 434 -22.10 2.43 0.95
CA GLY A 434 -23.38 2.07 1.54
C GLY A 434 -23.54 2.59 2.98
N LYS A 435 -24.76 2.45 3.52
CA LYS A 435 -25.07 2.95 4.88
C LYS A 435 -24.30 2.16 5.92
N VAL A 436 -23.94 2.82 7.03
CA VAL A 436 -23.50 2.13 8.24
C VAL A 436 -24.63 1.21 8.69
N VAL A 437 -24.32 -0.07 8.88
CA VAL A 437 -25.25 -1.06 9.44
C VAL A 437 -25.07 -1.24 10.94
N GLU A 438 -23.86 -0.94 11.42
CA GLU A 438 -23.45 -1.17 12.78
C GLU A 438 -22.23 -0.30 13.13
N LEU A 439 -22.32 0.42 14.24
CA LEU A 439 -21.19 0.98 14.97
C LEU A 439 -21.07 0.18 16.29
N ARG A 440 -19.84 -0.15 16.68
CA ARG A 440 -19.50 -0.86 17.91
C ARG A 440 -18.45 -0.09 18.67
N VAL A 441 -18.65 0.07 19.98
CA VAL A 441 -17.66 0.63 20.89
C VAL A 441 -17.26 -0.44 21.88
N TYR A 442 -15.96 -0.65 22.01
CA TYR A 442 -15.34 -1.65 22.85
C TYR A 442 -14.59 -0.99 23.99
N PHE A 443 -14.62 -1.64 25.15
CA PHE A 443 -13.74 -1.35 26.27
C PHE A 443 -12.85 -2.56 26.53
N GLY A 444 -11.54 -2.35 26.42
CA GLY A 444 -10.54 -3.31 26.83
C GLY A 444 -10.19 -3.14 28.29
N ASP A 445 -10.65 -4.05 29.15
CA ASP A 445 -10.33 -4.07 30.57
C ASP A 445 -8.99 -4.79 30.77
N LEU A 446 -7.95 -4.04 31.17
CA LEU A 446 -6.61 -4.60 31.35
C LEU A 446 -6.52 -5.51 32.59
N GLY A 447 -7.31 -5.23 33.63
CA GLY A 447 -7.34 -6.04 34.85
C GLY A 447 -7.98 -7.40 34.59
N LYS A 448 -9.04 -7.45 33.77
CA LYS A 448 -9.71 -8.70 33.38
C LYS A 448 -9.09 -9.35 32.13
N ARG A 449 -8.17 -8.66 31.44
CA ARG A 449 -7.58 -9.04 30.15
C ARG A 449 -8.66 -9.47 29.15
N LYS A 450 -9.73 -8.67 29.07
CA LYS A 450 -10.90 -8.95 28.26
C LYS A 450 -11.43 -7.67 27.63
N GLU A 451 -11.78 -7.79 26.36
CA GLU A 451 -12.54 -6.77 25.66
C GLU A 451 -14.04 -7.06 25.74
N SER A 452 -14.84 -6.03 25.99
CA SER A 452 -16.29 -6.09 26.04
C SER A 452 -16.92 -5.00 25.19
N VAL A 453 -18.04 -5.31 24.55
CA VAL A 453 -18.83 -4.33 23.80
C VAL A 453 -19.58 -3.44 24.79
N LEU A 454 -19.25 -2.15 24.82
CA LEU A 454 -19.99 -1.15 25.59
C LEU A 454 -21.28 -0.74 24.90
N TRP A 455 -21.23 -0.65 23.57
CA TRP A 455 -22.35 -0.22 22.77
C TRP A 455 -22.30 -0.86 21.39
N ARG A 456 -23.49 -1.18 20.88
CA ARG A 456 -23.70 -1.74 19.54
C ARG A 456 -25.03 -1.19 19.01
N GLY A 457 -24.99 -0.52 17.86
CA GLY A 457 -26.18 0.05 17.24
C GLY A 457 -25.82 1.03 16.13
N GLY A 458 -26.73 1.95 15.82
CA GLY A 458 -26.49 3.00 14.83
C GLY A 458 -26.65 2.51 13.39
N ARG A 459 -27.44 3.25 12.60
CA ARG A 459 -27.67 2.96 11.18
C ARG A 459 -27.85 4.24 10.39
N GLY A 460 -27.38 4.24 9.14
CA GLY A 460 -27.50 5.37 8.21
C GLY A 460 -26.16 5.86 7.67
N MET A 461 -26.15 6.98 6.94
CA MET A 461 -24.90 7.55 6.40
C MET A 461 -24.03 8.22 7.46
N ARG A 462 -24.66 8.65 8.55
CA ARG A 462 -23.98 9.20 9.71
C ARG A 462 -24.69 8.70 10.96
N THR A 463 -23.94 8.17 11.90
CA THR A 463 -24.47 7.71 13.18
C THR A 463 -23.50 8.08 14.29
N TRP A 464 -24.04 8.31 15.48
CA TRP A 464 -23.26 8.66 16.65
C TRP A 464 -23.80 7.92 17.87
N ALA A 465 -22.93 7.76 18.85
CA ALA A 465 -23.26 7.19 20.15
C ALA A 465 -22.45 7.88 21.24
N ARG A 466 -22.98 7.88 22.46
CA ARG A 466 -22.27 8.35 23.64
C ARG A 466 -22.61 7.49 24.84
N GLY A 467 -21.70 7.41 25.79
CA GLY A 467 -21.93 6.66 27.02
C GLY A 467 -20.92 6.99 28.11
N SER A 468 -20.99 6.21 29.18
CA SER A 468 -20.03 6.29 30.28
C SER A 468 -18.95 5.24 30.11
N ILE A 469 -17.74 5.58 30.54
CA ILE A 469 -16.59 4.69 30.56
C ILE A 469 -16.63 3.86 31.86
N PRO A 470 -16.50 2.52 31.79
CA PRO A 470 -16.35 1.71 33.00
C PRO A 470 -15.12 2.14 33.82
N PRO A 471 -15.17 2.07 35.16
CA PRO A 471 -14.03 2.41 35.99
C PRO A 471 -12.89 1.40 35.82
N GLY A 472 -11.65 1.86 36.00
CA GLY A 472 -10.44 1.05 35.98
C GLY A 472 -9.57 1.25 34.74
N PRO A 473 -8.35 0.67 34.74
CA PRO A 473 -7.40 0.84 33.64
C PRO A 473 -7.87 0.09 32.39
N GLY A 474 -7.88 0.80 31.27
CA GLY A 474 -8.42 0.27 30.03
C GLY A 474 -8.11 1.11 28.80
N TYR A 475 -8.69 0.69 27.69
CA TYR A 475 -8.74 1.48 26.45
C TYR A 475 -10.13 1.42 25.85
N LEU A 476 -10.47 2.43 25.05
CA LEU A 476 -11.62 2.41 24.14
C LEU A 476 -11.15 2.21 22.71
N ARG A 477 -11.94 1.48 21.93
CA ARG A 477 -11.82 1.47 20.46
C ARG A 477 -13.20 1.27 19.85
N ALA A 478 -13.40 1.75 18.64
CA ALA A 478 -14.60 1.57 17.86
C ALA A 478 -14.34 0.87 16.51
N GLU A 479 -15.38 0.21 16.01
CA GLU A 479 -15.46 -0.36 14.67
C GLU A 479 -16.80 -0.02 14.04
N THR A 480 -16.84 0.08 12.71
CA THR A 480 -18.09 0.22 11.97
C THR A 480 -18.08 -0.59 10.68
N GLU A 481 -19.23 -1.12 10.29
CA GLU A 481 -19.43 -1.85 9.04
C GLU A 481 -20.59 -1.22 8.24
N THR A 482 -20.51 -1.32 6.92
CA THR A 482 -21.49 -0.76 5.98
C THR A 482 -22.25 -1.85 5.22
N GLU A 483 -23.36 -1.49 4.56
CA GLU A 483 -24.13 -2.39 3.69
C GLU A 483 -23.30 -2.96 2.54
N GLY A 484 -22.33 -2.21 2.02
CA GLY A 484 -21.37 -2.66 1.02
C GLY A 484 -20.28 -3.59 1.58
N GLY A 485 -20.33 -3.88 2.88
CA GLY A 485 -19.38 -4.71 3.60
C GLY A 485 -18.09 -3.98 3.98
N ALA A 486 -17.89 -2.71 3.61
CA ALA A 486 -16.71 -1.93 4.00
C ALA A 486 -16.65 -1.74 5.52
N LEU A 487 -15.44 -1.71 6.07
CA LEU A 487 -15.12 -1.71 7.50
C LEU A 487 -14.23 -0.49 7.83
N GLY A 488 -14.48 0.11 8.98
CA GLY A 488 -13.58 1.06 9.63
C GLY A 488 -13.26 0.62 11.05
N LEU A 489 -12.03 0.85 11.52
CA LEU A 489 -11.61 0.60 12.90
C LEU A 489 -10.65 1.68 13.40
N THR A 490 -10.84 2.08 14.65
CA THR A 490 -9.97 3.03 15.35
C THR A 490 -8.81 2.33 16.05
N ASN A 491 -7.71 3.05 16.25
CA ASN A 491 -6.73 2.71 17.27
C ASN A 491 -7.25 2.96 18.70
N PRO A 492 -6.65 2.32 19.72
CA PRO A 492 -7.11 2.45 21.10
C PRO A 492 -6.87 3.86 21.65
N VAL A 493 -7.91 4.44 22.26
CA VAL A 493 -7.80 5.58 23.16
C VAL A 493 -7.53 5.04 24.56
N TRP A 494 -6.30 5.19 25.04
CA TRP A 494 -5.88 4.73 26.37
C TRP A 494 -6.45 5.63 27.45
N LEU A 495 -6.97 5.01 28.50
CA LEU A 495 -7.57 5.70 29.63
C LEU A 495 -6.56 5.71 30.78
N GLU A 496 -6.00 6.89 31.05
CA GLU A 496 -5.14 7.07 32.23
C GLU A 496 -6.00 7.12 33.49
N HIS A 497 -5.53 6.47 34.55
CA HIS A 497 -6.26 6.12 35.78
C HIS A 497 -7.47 7.02 36.11
N GLY A 498 -8.67 6.52 35.79
CA GLY A 498 -9.94 7.03 36.30
C GLY A 498 -10.31 6.43 37.65
#